data_AF-C4FHB9-F1
#
_entry.id   AF-C4FHB9-F1
#
_cell.length_a   1.000
_cell.length_b   1.000
_cell.length_c   1.000
_cell.angle_alpha   90.00
_cell.angle_beta   90.00
_cell.angle_gamma   90.00
#
_symmetry.space_group_name_H-M   'P 1'
#
loop_
_entity.id
_entity.type
_entity.pdbx_description
1 polymer ?
#
loop_
_entity_poly.entity_id
_entity_poly.type
_entity_poly.pdbx_seq_one_letter_code
_entity_poly.pdbx_strand_id
1 'polypeptide(L)'
;MQQRSVMKRILIAITGFVCALALMICGVSVLSGFSTASEKKGLSASGGGREVTTRNHGTSSGWTFSEGTGEYRGFVLDNVLRSSTQGNIHFNLYVPDSYDGTKPYALFVTLPGY
;
A
#
# COMPACT_ATOMS: atom_id res chain seq x y z
N MET A 1 34.50 18.26 -20.49
CA MET A 1 33.81 18.28 -19.17
C MET A 1 32.52 19.11 -19.15
N GLN A 2 32.35 20.13 -20.02
CA GLN A 2 31.17 21.00 -20.12
C GLN A 2 29.83 20.25 -20.38
N GLN A 3 29.82 19.25 -21.27
CA GLN A 3 28.60 18.55 -21.70
C GLN A 3 27.91 17.77 -20.57
N ARG A 4 28.67 17.21 -19.63
CA ARG A 4 28.12 16.43 -18.49
C ARG A 4 27.46 17.32 -17.44
N SER A 5 27.87 18.58 -17.29
CA SER A 5 27.23 19.51 -16.36
C SER A 5 25.93 20.08 -16.94
N VAL A 6 25.91 20.30 -18.27
CA VAL A 6 24.72 20.78 -18.99
C VAL A 6 23.62 19.71 -18.98
N MET A 7 23.94 18.44 -19.25
CA MET A 7 22.95 17.34 -19.19
C MET A 7 22.34 17.16 -17.80
N LYS A 8 23.13 17.33 -16.73
CA LYS A 8 22.62 17.23 -15.34
C LYS A 8 21.68 18.38 -14.99
N ARG A 9 22.00 19.60 -15.44
CA ARG A 9 21.15 20.78 -15.26
C ARG A 9 19.83 20.67 -16.01
N ILE A 10 19.86 20.14 -17.23
CA ILE A 10 18.66 19.89 -18.04
C ILE A 10 17.81 18.80 -17.39
N LEU A 11 18.41 17.71 -16.90
CA LEU A 11 17.67 16.63 -16.24
C LEU A 11 16.95 17.10 -14.97
N ILE A 12 17.61 17.91 -14.13
CA ILE A 12 17.00 18.48 -12.92
C ILE A 12 15.83 19.41 -13.28
N ALA A 13 15.98 20.23 -14.33
CA ALA A 13 14.93 21.12 -14.79
C ALA A 13 13.70 20.36 -15.32
N ILE A 14 13.90 19.27 -16.07
CA ILE A 14 12.81 18.44 -16.60
C ILE A 14 12.08 17.73 -15.45
N THR A 15 12.80 17.11 -14.51
CA THR A 15 12.18 16.45 -13.35
C THR A 15 11.38 17.43 -12.49
N GLY A 16 11.91 18.65 -12.26
CA GLY A 16 11.19 19.69 -11.54
C GLY A 16 9.90 20.13 -12.25
N PHE A 17 9.94 20.30 -13.58
CA PHE A 17 8.77 20.68 -14.36
C PHE A 17 7.69 19.59 -14.37
N VAL A 18 8.08 18.31 -14.48
CA VAL A 18 7.16 17.17 -14.39
C VAL A 18 6.50 17.10 -13.01
N CYS A 19 7.27 17.30 -11.92
CA CYS A 19 6.70 17.35 -10.56
C CYS A 19 5.72 18.52 -10.39
N ALA A 20 6.02 19.70 -10.93
CA ALA A 20 5.13 20.86 -10.85
C ALA A 20 3.82 20.64 -11.61
N LEU A 21 3.88 20.04 -12.81
CA LEU A 21 2.69 19.67 -13.58
C LEU A 21 1.83 18.63 -12.84
N ALA A 22 2.44 17.62 -12.22
CA ALA A 22 1.73 16.60 -11.47
C ALA A 22 0.96 17.18 -10.26
N LEU A 23 1.54 18.17 -9.57
CA LEU A 23 0.89 18.85 -8.44
C LEU A 23 -0.28 19.76 -8.88
N MET A 24 -0.17 20.40 -10.05
CA MET A 24 -1.25 21.23 -10.60
C MET A 24 -2.48 20.41 -11.02
N ILE A 25 -2.30 19.17 -11.47
CA ILE A 25 -3.41 18.26 -11.81
C ILE A 25 -4.16 17.77 -10.56
N CYS A 26 -3.52 17.80 -9.38
CA CYS A 26 -4.13 17.37 -8.12
C CYS A 26 -4.75 18.53 -7.31
N GLY A 27 -4.49 19.79 -7.67
CA GLY A 27 -4.78 20.96 -6.83
C GLY A 27 -6.18 21.60 -6.96
N VAL A 28 -7.03 21.20 -7.90
CA VAL A 28 -8.29 21.92 -8.18
C VAL A 28 -9.50 21.40 -7.38
N SER A 29 -9.37 20.32 -6.62
CA SER A 29 -10.52 19.71 -5.93
C SER A 29 -10.84 20.28 -4.53
N VAL A 30 -10.20 21.37 -4.10
CA VAL A 30 -10.33 21.86 -2.71
C VAL A 30 -10.74 23.35 -2.63
N LEU A 31 -11.84 23.73 -3.29
CA LEU A 31 -12.50 25.00 -2.96
C LEU A 31 -14.00 25.01 -3.29
N SER A 32 -14.82 24.38 -2.44
CA SER A 32 -16.22 24.75 -2.29
C SER A 32 -16.71 24.43 -0.87
N GLY A 33 -16.77 25.44 0.01
CA GLY A 33 -17.45 25.27 1.30
C GLY A 33 -17.08 26.25 2.43
N PHE A 34 -17.12 27.56 2.19
CA PHE A 34 -17.30 28.55 3.28
C PHE A 34 -18.67 29.19 3.14
N SER A 35 -19.58 28.92 4.09
CA SER A 35 -20.77 29.74 4.35
C SER A 35 -21.27 29.50 5.77
N THR A 36 -21.81 30.58 6.31
CA THR A 36 -21.97 30.96 7.72
C THR A 36 -23.09 30.23 8.47
N ALA A 37 -22.95 30.23 9.80
CA ALA A 37 -23.71 29.47 10.78
C ALA A 37 -25.24 29.73 10.83
N SER A 38 -26.01 28.66 11.08
CA SER A 38 -27.25 28.71 11.86
C SER A 38 -27.42 27.39 12.63
N GLU A 39 -27.60 27.54 13.94
CA GLU A 39 -27.57 26.51 14.98
C GLU A 39 -28.89 25.73 15.05
N LYS A 40 -28.83 24.38 15.06
CA LYS A 40 -29.58 23.52 16.00
C LYS A 40 -29.26 22.02 15.85
N LYS A 41 -28.55 21.52 16.87
CA LYS A 41 -28.77 20.28 17.65
C LYS A 41 -29.09 18.97 16.90
N GLY A 42 -28.14 18.02 16.92
CA GLY A 42 -28.46 16.61 16.68
C GLY A 42 -27.31 15.67 16.34
N LEU A 43 -26.40 15.45 17.28
CA LEU A 43 -25.68 14.19 17.55
C LEU A 43 -25.07 13.34 16.39
N SER A 44 -23.75 13.51 16.25
CA SER A 44 -22.70 12.49 16.18
C SER A 44 -22.56 11.53 14.98
N ALA A 45 -21.47 11.83 14.24
CA ALA A 45 -20.43 10.93 13.72
C ALA A 45 -20.55 10.34 12.30
N SER A 46 -19.80 11.01 11.40
CA SER A 46 -18.88 10.46 10.39
C SER A 46 -19.48 9.54 9.33
N GLY A 47 -19.69 9.98 8.10
CA GLY A 47 -18.69 10.65 7.26
C GLY A 47 -18.45 9.74 6.06
N GLY A 48 -19.12 10.05 4.95
CA GLY A 48 -18.89 9.40 3.67
C GLY A 48 -17.53 9.78 3.11
N GLY A 49 -16.84 8.81 2.50
CA GLY A 49 -15.69 9.08 1.65
C GLY A 49 -14.75 7.89 1.51
N ARG A 50 -14.44 7.60 0.25
CA ARG A 50 -13.36 6.74 -0.26
C ARG A 50 -13.74 5.28 -0.41
N GLU A 51 -14.34 4.98 -1.57
CA GLU A 51 -14.12 3.74 -2.29
C GLU A 51 -12.62 3.63 -2.60
N VAL A 52 -11.86 3.17 -1.60
CA VAL A 52 -10.66 2.40 -1.85
C VAL A 52 -11.20 1.17 -2.56
N THR A 53 -10.90 1.02 -3.84
CA THR A 53 -11.02 -0.27 -4.50
C THR A 53 -9.98 -1.19 -3.88
N THR A 54 -10.23 -1.63 -2.64
CA THR A 54 -9.80 -2.93 -2.18
C THR A 54 -10.35 -3.86 -3.24
N ARG A 55 -9.48 -4.39 -4.11
CA ARG A 55 -9.85 -5.57 -4.86
C ARG A 55 -10.27 -6.56 -3.79
N ASN A 56 -11.58 -6.72 -3.62
CA ASN A 56 -12.17 -7.84 -2.94
C ASN A 56 -11.71 -9.05 -3.74
N HIS A 57 -10.51 -9.55 -3.43
CA HIS A 57 -10.24 -10.97 -3.57
C HIS A 57 -10.94 -11.64 -2.40
N GLY A 58 -12.27 -11.48 -2.38
CA GLY A 58 -13.17 -12.15 -1.48
C GLY A 58 -13.13 -13.62 -1.86
N THR A 59 -12.35 -14.37 -1.09
CA THR A 59 -12.84 -15.57 -0.39
C THR A 59 -13.71 -16.51 -1.23
N SER A 60 -13.29 -16.87 -2.45
CA SER A 60 -13.90 -18.00 -3.16
C SER A 60 -13.41 -19.35 -2.63
N SER A 61 -12.32 -19.36 -1.86
CA SER A 61 -11.62 -20.56 -1.41
C SER A 61 -11.93 -20.97 0.04
N GLY A 62 -12.77 -20.22 0.76
CA GLY A 62 -13.04 -20.48 2.19
C GLY A 62 -11.88 -20.14 3.14
N TRP A 63 -10.84 -19.48 2.63
CA TRP A 63 -9.67 -19.06 3.41
C TRP A 63 -9.68 -17.55 3.67
N THR A 64 -9.25 -17.16 4.87
CA THR A 64 -9.01 -15.75 5.22
C THR A 64 -7.54 -15.57 5.64
N PHE A 65 -6.94 -14.45 5.23
CA PHE A 65 -5.55 -14.15 5.51
C PHE A 65 -5.45 -13.00 6.51
N SER A 66 -4.48 -13.07 7.43
CA SER A 66 -4.05 -11.96 8.26
C SER A 66 -2.55 -11.83 8.19
N GLU A 67 -2.10 -10.63 7.86
CA GLU A 67 -0.69 -10.28 7.82
C GLU A 67 -0.13 -10.18 9.25
N GLY A 68 1.09 -10.67 9.40
CA GLY A 68 1.88 -10.56 10.61
C GLY A 68 2.26 -9.12 10.94
N THR A 69 2.60 -8.86 12.21
CA THR A 69 3.00 -7.49 12.67
C THR A 69 4.43 -7.42 13.17
N GLY A 70 5.08 -8.57 13.41
CA GLY A 70 6.46 -8.64 13.84
C GLY A 70 7.42 -8.82 12.67
N GLU A 71 8.66 -8.37 12.83
CA GLU A 71 9.75 -8.65 11.91
C GLU A 71 10.95 -9.22 12.67
N TYR A 72 11.59 -10.25 12.12
CA TYR A 72 12.87 -10.74 12.62
C TYR A 72 13.75 -11.26 11.48
N ARG A 73 14.96 -10.69 11.36
CA ARG A 73 15.93 -11.03 10.30
C ARG A 73 15.33 -10.97 8.89
N GLY A 74 14.47 -9.97 8.64
CA GLY A 74 13.76 -9.79 7.37
C GLY A 74 12.48 -10.62 7.21
N PHE A 75 12.20 -11.58 8.11
CA PHE A 75 10.95 -12.34 8.05
C PHE A 75 9.82 -11.56 8.71
N VAL A 76 8.69 -11.44 8.02
CA VAL A 76 7.40 -11.08 8.63
C VAL A 76 6.91 -12.28 9.43
N LEU A 77 6.62 -12.05 10.71
CA LEU A 77 6.30 -13.08 11.69
C LEU A 77 4.79 -13.25 11.89
N ASP A 78 4.37 -14.49 12.13
CA ASP A 78 3.00 -14.85 12.53
C ASP A 78 1.91 -14.45 11.52
N ASN A 79 2.19 -14.64 10.23
CA ASN A 79 1.12 -14.62 9.23
C ASN A 79 0.15 -15.77 9.51
N VAL A 80 -1.15 -15.51 9.37
CA VAL A 80 -2.19 -16.51 9.66
C VAL A 80 -3.09 -16.71 8.45
N LEU A 81 -3.12 -17.94 7.95
CA LEU A 81 -4.11 -18.40 6.99
C LEU A 81 -5.16 -19.23 7.73
N ARG A 82 -6.41 -18.76 7.77
CA ARG A 82 -7.51 -19.42 8.51
C ARG A 82 -8.49 -20.08 7.57
N SER A 83 -8.85 -21.33 7.87
CA SER A 83 -9.99 -22.04 7.29
C SER A 83 -10.97 -22.42 8.39
N SER A 84 -12.27 -22.29 8.09
CA SER A 84 -13.33 -22.73 8.99
C SER A 84 -13.37 -24.26 9.16
N THR A 85 -12.77 -25.03 8.26
CA THR A 85 -12.83 -26.50 8.25
C THR A 85 -11.47 -27.17 8.47
N GLN A 86 -10.37 -26.52 8.06
CA GLN A 86 -9.03 -27.11 8.10
C GLN A 86 -8.14 -26.51 9.19
N GLY A 87 -8.64 -25.53 9.95
CA GLY A 87 -7.89 -24.85 11.01
C GLY A 87 -7.02 -23.71 10.50
N ASN A 88 -6.07 -23.29 11.33
CA ASN A 88 -5.20 -22.14 11.08
C ASN A 88 -3.77 -22.59 10.80
N ILE A 89 -3.16 -22.00 9.78
CA ILE A 89 -1.74 -22.16 9.48
C ILE A 89 -1.03 -20.87 9.88
N HIS A 90 -0.09 -21.00 10.80
CA HIS A 90 0.82 -19.92 11.20
C HIS A 90 2.14 -20.09 10.46
N PHE A 91 2.62 -19.04 9.82
CA PHE A 91 3.86 -19.09 9.05
C PHE A 91 4.59 -17.75 9.06
N ASN A 92 5.90 -17.83 8.85
CA ASN A 92 6.78 -16.67 8.67
C ASN A 92 7.17 -16.59 7.20
N LEU A 93 7.30 -15.37 6.67
CA LEU A 93 7.61 -15.15 5.25
C LEU A 93 8.72 -14.12 5.11
N TYR A 94 9.74 -14.46 4.32
CA TYR A 94 10.74 -13.52 3.84
C TYR A 94 10.57 -13.31 2.35
N VAL A 95 10.41 -12.06 1.94
CA VAL A 95 10.44 -11.63 0.54
C VAL A 95 11.64 -10.70 0.39
N PRO A 96 12.63 -11.00 -0.47
CA PRO A 96 13.78 -10.12 -0.64
C PRO A 96 13.36 -8.73 -1.17
N ASP A 97 14.00 -7.67 -0.69
CA ASP A 97 13.75 -6.28 -1.16
C ASP A 97 13.93 -6.11 -2.68
N SER A 98 14.76 -6.97 -3.30
CA SER A 98 14.99 -6.96 -4.74
C SER A 98 13.84 -7.59 -5.55
N TYR A 99 12.84 -8.18 -4.91
CA TYR A 99 11.71 -8.82 -5.58
C TYR A 99 10.70 -7.77 -6.05
N ASP A 100 10.81 -7.41 -7.33
CA ASP A 100 9.91 -6.46 -8.00
C ASP A 100 8.65 -7.11 -8.61
N GLY A 101 8.48 -8.43 -8.43
CA GLY A 101 7.36 -9.19 -8.97
C GLY A 101 7.40 -9.45 -10.49
N THR A 102 8.43 -9.02 -11.21
CA THR A 102 8.52 -9.19 -12.67
C THR A 102 8.95 -10.59 -13.10
N LYS A 103 9.63 -11.31 -12.20
CA LYS A 103 10.15 -12.66 -12.43
C LYS A 103 9.86 -13.54 -11.23
N PRO A 104 9.43 -14.80 -11.42
CA PRO A 104 9.22 -15.72 -10.30
C PRO A 104 10.53 -16.05 -9.61
N TYR A 105 10.51 -16.10 -8.27
CA TYR A 105 11.62 -16.57 -7.44
C TYR A 105 11.35 -18.01 -7.00
N ALA A 106 12.41 -18.76 -6.68
CA ALA A 106 12.26 -20.08 -6.08
C ALA A 106 11.63 -19.98 -4.69
N LEU A 107 10.74 -20.91 -4.36
CA LEU A 107 10.14 -21.02 -3.03
C LEU A 107 10.90 -22.06 -2.20
N PHE A 108 11.34 -21.67 -1.01
CA PHE A 108 11.92 -22.56 -0.02
C PHE A 108 10.98 -22.68 1.18
N VAL A 109 10.60 -23.90 1.53
CA VAL A 109 9.68 -24.18 2.64
C VAL A 109 10.40 -25.06 3.65
N THR A 110 10.47 -24.60 4.90
CA THR A 110 10.96 -25.40 6.01
C THR A 110 9.77 -25.87 6.83
N LEU A 111 9.62 -27.19 6.93
CA LEU A 111 8.67 -27.79 7.85
C LEU A 111 9.46 -28.22 9.09
N PRO A 112 9.14 -27.68 10.28
CA PRO A 112 9.80 -28.13 11.50
C PRO A 112 9.53 -29.62 11.73
N GLY A 113 10.51 -30.31 12.30
CA GLY A 113 10.35 -31.70 12.73
C GLY A 113 9.45 -31.82 13.97
N TYR A 114 9.19 -33.06 14.37
CA TYR A 114 8.44 -33.40 15.58
C TYR A 114 9.34 -33.37 16.83
#